data_AF-A0A327NLR5-F1
#
_entry.id   AF-A0A327NLR5-F1
#
_cell.length_a   1.000
_cell.length_b   1.000
_cell.length_c   1.000
_cell.angle_alpha   90.00
_cell.angle_beta   90.00
_cell.angle_gamma   90.00
#
_symmetry.space_group_name_H-M   'P 1'
#
loop_
_entity.id
_entity.type
_entity.pdbx_description
1 polymer ?
#
loop_
_entity_poly.entity_id
_entity_poly.type
_entity_poly.pdbx_seq_one_letter_code
_entity_poly.pdbx_strand_id
1 'polypeptide(L)'
;MNRFVRFLTLLTLLHLTAGCDKMLSPDPVGVQTVDGTFTDFAGTVSAINGVYNLLSGGDLYRGNLNLLYIDYASDDVINTSKTAASSYSPLDYFELPVDNGLTFGLWNDFYRIIYRANIITNRVPGFRFPLPSLATRRVAYTPISLSARLSLCGHLLISTWCGYLAMYHCASPKSRALPK
;
A
#
# COMPACT_ATOMS: atom_id res chain seq x y z
N MET A 1 -69.36 -7.87 -8.01
CA MET A 1 -68.30 -8.00 -6.99
C MET A 1 -66.99 -8.61 -7.54
N ASN A 2 -67.04 -9.72 -8.31
CA ASN A 2 -65.82 -10.45 -8.73
C ASN A 2 -64.84 -9.72 -9.67
N ARG A 3 -65.28 -8.75 -10.49
CA ARG A 3 -64.39 -8.02 -11.41
C ARG A 3 -63.54 -6.96 -10.69
N PHE A 4 -64.08 -6.34 -9.65
CA PHE A 4 -63.39 -5.32 -8.85
C PHE A 4 -62.34 -5.93 -7.94
N VAL A 5 -62.66 -7.09 -7.32
CA VAL A 5 -61.72 -7.87 -6.51
C VAL A 5 -60.54 -8.36 -7.35
N ARG A 6 -60.80 -8.83 -8.59
CA ARG A 6 -59.74 -9.25 -9.53
C ARG A 6 -58.79 -8.11 -9.90
N PHE A 7 -59.33 -6.90 -10.07
CA PHE A 7 -58.53 -5.71 -10.36
C PHE A 7 -57.62 -5.33 -9.18
N LEU A 8 -58.18 -5.37 -7.95
CA LEU A 8 -57.42 -5.12 -6.72
C LEU A 8 -56.32 -6.15 -6.47
N THR A 9 -56.56 -7.43 -6.78
CA THR A 9 -55.54 -8.49 -6.67
C THR A 9 -54.42 -8.35 -7.70
N LEU A 10 -54.72 -7.89 -8.92
CA LEU A 10 -53.71 -7.64 -9.95
C LEU A 10 -52.85 -6.42 -9.63
N LEU A 11 -53.47 -5.36 -9.09
CA LEU A 11 -52.77 -4.13 -8.70
C LEU A 11 -51.80 -4.37 -7.52
N THR A 12 -52.23 -5.19 -6.55
CA THR A 12 -51.36 -5.57 -5.42
C THR A 12 -50.20 -6.45 -5.88
N LEU A 13 -50.43 -7.44 -6.74
CA LEU A 13 -49.35 -8.30 -7.26
C LEU A 13 -48.30 -7.50 -8.06
N LEU A 14 -48.70 -6.47 -8.80
CA LEU A 14 -47.79 -5.58 -9.55
C LEU A 14 -46.95 -4.68 -8.64
N HIS A 15 -47.43 -4.35 -7.44
CA HIS A 15 -46.66 -3.58 -6.45
C HIS A 15 -45.58 -4.40 -5.75
N LEU A 16 -45.75 -5.72 -5.62
CA LEU A 16 -44.74 -6.59 -5.00
C LEU A 16 -43.47 -6.74 -5.84
N THR A 17 -43.53 -6.53 -7.16
CA THR A 17 -42.35 -6.68 -8.05
C THR A 17 -41.53 -5.40 -8.23
N ALA A 18 -42.00 -4.24 -7.76
CA ALA A 18 -41.38 -2.94 -8.03
C ALA A 18 -40.36 -2.46 -6.96
N GLY A 19 -40.10 -3.24 -5.90
CA GLY A 19 -39.42 -2.75 -4.69
C GLY A 19 -38.05 -3.34 -4.34
N CYS A 20 -37.52 -4.34 -5.06
CA CYS A 20 -36.37 -5.12 -4.57
C CYS A 20 -34.96 -4.67 -5.00
N ASP A 21 -34.81 -3.75 -5.96
CA ASP A 21 -33.48 -3.43 -6.50
C ASP A 21 -32.55 -2.74 -5.48
N LYS A 22 -33.09 -1.87 -4.60
CA LYS A 22 -32.28 -1.17 -3.58
C LYS A 22 -31.83 -2.06 -2.42
N MET A 23 -32.39 -3.27 -2.27
CA MET A 23 -31.99 -4.20 -1.20
C MET A 23 -30.76 -5.01 -1.59
N LEU A 24 -30.57 -5.28 -2.89
CA LEU A 24 -29.49 -6.15 -3.38
C LEU A 24 -28.18 -5.38 -3.61
N SER A 25 -28.22 -4.05 -3.65
CA SER A 25 -27.03 -3.20 -3.82
C SER A 25 -27.18 -1.89 -3.04
N PRO A 26 -27.12 -1.94 -1.69
CA PRO A 26 -27.05 -0.71 -0.91
C PRO A 26 -25.73 0.00 -1.22
N ASP A 27 -25.81 1.29 -1.55
CA ASP A 27 -24.60 2.11 -1.69
C ASP A 27 -23.84 2.13 -0.35
N PRO A 28 -22.52 1.97 -0.35
CA PRO A 28 -21.73 1.98 0.87
C PRO A 28 -21.76 3.39 1.49
N VAL A 29 -22.45 3.53 2.63
CA VAL A 29 -22.58 4.81 3.33
C VAL A 29 -21.27 5.10 4.07
N GLY A 30 -20.63 6.23 3.78
CA GLY A 30 -19.42 6.68 4.47
C GLY A 30 -18.10 6.10 3.94
N VAL A 31 -18.12 5.31 2.86
CA VAL A 31 -16.90 4.84 2.19
C VAL A 31 -16.75 5.56 0.86
N GLN A 32 -15.65 6.29 0.69
CA GLN A 32 -15.29 6.84 -0.62
C GLN A 32 -14.79 5.71 -1.52
N THR A 33 -15.47 5.51 -2.65
CA THR A 33 -15.01 4.54 -3.66
C THR A 33 -13.78 5.08 -4.37
N VAL A 34 -12.94 4.18 -4.90
CA VAL A 34 -11.76 4.58 -5.68
C VAL A 34 -12.16 5.44 -6.87
N ASP A 35 -13.28 5.11 -7.53
CA ASP A 35 -13.78 5.88 -8.67
C ASP A 35 -14.29 7.27 -8.27
N GLY A 36 -14.93 7.41 -7.10
CA GLY A 36 -15.34 8.71 -6.56
C GLY A 36 -14.18 9.59 -6.09
N THR A 37 -13.09 8.97 -5.62
CA THR A 37 -11.93 9.67 -5.01
C THR A 37 -11.21 10.59 -5.99
N PHE A 38 -11.20 10.28 -7.29
CA PHE A 38 -10.49 11.06 -8.31
C PHE A 38 -11.40 11.99 -9.12
N THR A 39 -12.66 12.17 -8.70
CA THR A 39 -13.63 13.03 -9.40
C THR A 39 -13.40 14.53 -9.17
N ASP A 40 -12.78 14.88 -8.04
CA ASP A 40 -12.53 16.26 -7.66
C ASP A 40 -11.09 16.49 -7.14
N PHE A 41 -10.76 17.76 -6.95
CA PHE A 41 -9.43 18.17 -6.50
C PHE A 41 -9.16 17.71 -5.06
N ALA A 42 -10.15 17.82 -4.18
CA ALA A 42 -10.00 17.51 -2.77
C ALA A 42 -9.76 16.00 -2.55
N GLY A 43 -10.50 15.14 -3.25
CA GLY A 43 -10.30 13.70 -3.24
C GLY A 43 -8.93 13.30 -3.81
N THR A 44 -8.49 13.94 -4.89
CA THR A 44 -7.15 13.71 -5.46
C THR A 44 -6.04 14.08 -4.48
N VAL A 45 -6.14 15.22 -3.80
CA VAL A 45 -5.20 15.64 -2.74
C VAL A 45 -5.21 14.65 -1.58
N SER A 46 -6.39 14.20 -1.16
CA SER A 46 -6.55 13.20 -0.10
C SER A 46 -5.83 11.90 -0.45
N ALA A 47 -6.00 11.40 -1.68
CA ALA A 47 -5.32 10.20 -2.17
C ALA A 47 -3.79 10.34 -2.14
N ILE A 48 -3.26 11.47 -2.61
CA ILE A 48 -1.82 11.77 -2.57
C ILE A 48 -1.30 11.81 -1.13
N ASN A 49 -1.99 12.51 -0.24
CA ASN A 49 -1.64 12.55 1.18
C ASN A 49 -1.68 11.14 1.80
N GLY A 50 -2.59 10.27 1.35
CA GLY A 50 -2.64 8.86 1.75
C GLY A 50 -1.38 8.07 1.39
N VAL A 51 -0.68 8.41 0.31
CA VAL A 51 0.64 7.82 -0.03
C VAL A 51 1.74 8.39 0.84
N TYR A 52 1.73 9.71 1.09
CA TYR A 52 2.71 10.32 2.01
C TYR A 52 2.56 9.82 3.44
N ASN A 53 1.33 9.58 3.90
CA ASN A 53 1.08 9.00 5.21
C ASN A 53 1.61 7.57 5.32
N LEU A 54 1.62 6.79 4.23
CA LEU A 54 2.28 5.48 4.22
C LEU A 54 3.80 5.59 4.35
N LEU A 55 4.40 6.59 3.71
CA LEU A 55 5.82 6.85 3.81
C LEU A 55 6.19 7.34 5.21
N SER A 56 5.52 8.35 5.76
CA SER A 56 5.93 9.00 7.01
C SER A 56 5.33 8.37 8.28
N GLY A 57 4.11 7.83 8.19
CA GLY A 57 3.35 7.29 9.30
C GLY A 57 3.14 5.78 9.24
N GLY A 58 3.54 5.13 8.14
CA GLY A 58 3.51 3.68 7.99
C GLY A 58 4.72 2.99 8.63
N ASP A 59 4.77 1.69 8.42
CA ASP A 59 5.78 0.82 9.02
C ASP A 59 7.17 0.96 8.40
N LEU A 60 7.28 1.55 7.21
CA LEU A 60 8.55 1.69 6.50
C LEU A 60 9.56 2.56 7.27
N TYR A 61 9.19 3.81 7.59
CA TYR A 61 10.11 4.80 8.20
C TYR A 61 9.82 5.14 9.67
N ARG A 62 8.68 4.71 10.24
CA ARG A 62 8.32 5.12 11.61
C ARG A 62 7.72 4.04 12.49
N GLY A 63 6.74 3.28 11.99
CA GLY A 63 6.01 2.27 12.78
C GLY A 63 6.93 1.13 13.21
N ASN A 64 6.92 0.03 12.48
CA ASN A 64 7.86 -1.08 12.70
C ASN A 64 9.31 -0.79 12.23
N LEU A 65 9.55 0.38 11.64
CA LEU A 65 10.86 0.83 11.13
C LEU A 65 11.48 -0.18 10.16
N ASN A 66 10.67 -0.76 9.28
CA ASN A 66 11.07 -1.86 8.41
C ASN A 66 12.29 -1.52 7.54
N LEU A 67 12.55 -0.24 7.24
CA LEU A 67 13.73 0.16 6.48
C LEU A 67 15.06 0.00 7.25
N LEU A 68 15.03 0.00 8.59
CA LEU A 68 16.22 -0.28 9.42
C LEU A 68 16.79 -1.68 9.18
N TYR A 69 16.02 -2.57 8.56
CA TYR A 69 16.48 -3.86 8.08
C TYR A 69 17.84 -3.77 7.34
N ILE A 70 18.03 -2.71 6.55
CA ILE A 70 19.24 -2.52 5.73
C ILE A 70 20.45 -2.18 6.60
N ASP A 71 20.26 -1.40 7.66
CA ASP A 71 21.33 -1.01 8.58
C ASP A 71 21.73 -2.18 9.49
N TYR A 72 20.79 -3.03 9.92
CA TYR A 72 21.10 -4.26 10.65
C TYR A 72 21.71 -5.36 9.78
N ALA A 73 21.51 -5.29 8.46
CA ALA A 73 22.20 -6.17 7.52
C ALA A 73 23.61 -5.66 7.18
N SER A 74 23.96 -4.42 7.56
CA SER A 74 25.33 -3.92 7.51
C SER A 74 26.07 -4.25 8.81
N ASP A 75 27.40 -4.16 8.79
CA ASP A 75 28.25 -4.33 9.96
C ASP A 75 28.34 -3.05 10.82
N ASP A 76 27.57 -2.01 10.52
CA ASP A 76 27.59 -0.72 11.22
C ASP A 76 26.71 -0.70 12.48
N VAL A 77 25.70 -1.56 12.54
CA VAL A 77 24.75 -1.63 13.65
C VAL A 77 24.66 -3.05 14.15
N ILE A 78 24.78 -3.23 15.47
CA ILE A 78 24.58 -4.51 16.13
C ILE A 78 23.54 -4.37 17.22
N ASN A 79 22.70 -5.38 17.33
CA ASN A 79 21.71 -5.48 18.38
C ASN A 79 22.40 -5.81 19.70
N THR A 80 22.43 -4.84 20.61
CA THR A 80 23.09 -5.00 21.93
C THR A 80 22.30 -5.89 22.89
N SER A 81 21.04 -6.22 22.56
CA SER A 81 20.16 -7.06 23.36
C SER A 81 20.10 -8.47 22.80
N LYS A 82 20.71 -9.43 23.52
CA LYS A 82 20.58 -10.88 23.25
C LYS A 82 19.18 -11.44 23.57
N THR A 83 18.25 -10.60 23.98
CA THR A 83 16.89 -11.03 24.29
C THR A 83 16.14 -11.21 22.96
N ALA A 84 15.57 -12.39 22.73
CA ALA A 84 14.78 -12.76 21.54
C ALA A 84 13.59 -11.82 21.20
N ALA A 85 13.41 -10.75 21.96
CA ALA A 85 12.39 -9.72 21.76
C ALA A 85 12.78 -8.66 20.72
N SER A 86 14.03 -8.61 20.26
CA SER A 86 14.43 -7.72 19.17
C SER A 86 14.35 -8.49 17.83
N SER A 87 13.32 -8.19 17.04
CA SER A 87 13.07 -8.85 15.75
C SER A 87 14.27 -8.87 14.79
N TYR A 88 15.23 -7.98 15.00
CA TYR A 88 16.44 -7.81 14.18
C TYR A 88 17.61 -8.71 14.57
N SER A 89 17.60 -9.39 15.73
CA SER A 89 18.74 -10.21 16.16
C SER A 89 19.17 -11.30 15.15
N PRO A 90 18.26 -11.96 14.41
CA PRO A 90 18.67 -12.91 13.38
C PRO A 90 19.39 -12.26 12.17
N LEU A 91 19.25 -10.94 11.95
CA LEU A 91 19.93 -10.21 10.88
C LEU A 91 21.43 -10.12 11.12
N ASP A 92 21.82 -9.77 12.34
CA ASP A 92 23.22 -9.63 12.75
C ASP A 92 24.05 -10.91 12.49
N TYR A 93 23.41 -12.08 12.58
CA TYR A 93 24.06 -13.38 12.40
C TYR A 93 23.78 -14.04 11.04
N PHE A 94 23.00 -13.39 10.17
CA PHE A 94 22.54 -13.94 8.90
C PHE A 94 21.77 -15.27 9.05
N GLU A 95 20.99 -15.40 10.11
CA GLU A 95 20.21 -16.60 10.46
C GLU A 95 18.70 -16.41 10.21
N LEU A 96 18.32 -15.52 9.28
CA LEU A 96 16.90 -15.26 9.02
C LEU A 96 16.22 -16.49 8.40
N PRO A 97 15.10 -16.92 8.97
CA PRO A 97 14.27 -17.91 8.31
C PRO A 97 13.55 -17.27 7.10
N VAL A 98 13.18 -18.11 6.15
CA VAL A 98 12.50 -17.68 4.91
C VAL A 98 11.14 -17.06 5.15
N ASP A 99 10.48 -17.39 6.27
CA ASP A 99 9.16 -16.93 6.68
C ASP A 99 9.21 -15.81 7.73
N ASN A 100 10.28 -15.02 7.75
CA ASN A 100 10.45 -13.95 8.73
C ASN A 100 9.53 -12.74 8.48
N GLY A 101 9.03 -12.16 9.58
CA GLY A 101 8.13 -11.01 9.52
C GLY A 101 8.78 -9.70 9.07
N LEU A 102 10.10 -9.54 9.26
CA LEU A 102 10.81 -8.30 8.89
C LEU A 102 10.89 -8.11 7.38
N THR A 103 11.38 -9.13 6.68
CA THR A 103 11.44 -9.17 5.21
C THR A 103 10.04 -9.05 4.61
N PHE A 104 9.05 -9.77 5.16
CA PHE A 104 7.67 -9.66 4.69
C PHE A 104 7.07 -8.27 4.90
N GLY A 105 7.33 -7.64 6.05
CA GLY A 105 6.89 -6.28 6.36
C GLY A 105 7.49 -5.26 5.41
N LEU A 106 8.81 -5.30 5.21
CA LEU A 106 9.52 -4.42 4.29
C LEU A 106 9.00 -4.56 2.85
N TRP A 107 8.82 -5.80 2.39
CA TRP A 107 8.24 -6.09 1.08
C TRP A 107 6.85 -5.49 0.94
N ASN A 108 5.96 -5.79 1.88
CA ASN A 108 4.57 -5.34 1.84
C ASN A 108 4.49 -3.81 1.84
N ASP A 109 5.31 -3.12 2.64
CA ASP A 109 5.34 -1.66 2.66
C ASP A 109 5.71 -1.05 1.31
N PHE A 110 6.80 -1.52 0.69
CA PHE A 110 7.20 -1.02 -0.62
C PHE A 110 6.11 -1.27 -1.67
N TYR A 111 5.56 -2.49 -1.74
CA TYR A 111 4.53 -2.82 -2.71
C TYR A 111 3.24 -2.05 -2.47
N ARG A 112 2.88 -1.77 -1.22
CA ARG A 112 1.71 -0.96 -0.85
C ARG A 112 1.88 0.49 -1.30
N ILE A 113 3.07 1.07 -1.15
CA ILE A 113 3.38 2.41 -1.65
C ILE A 113 3.35 2.44 -3.18
N ILE A 114 4.01 1.49 -3.84
CA ILE A 114 4.05 1.37 -5.30
C ILE A 114 2.63 1.24 -5.86
N TYR A 115 1.82 0.34 -5.29
CA TYR A 115 0.44 0.10 -5.72
C TYR A 115 -0.41 1.37 -5.66
N ARG A 116 -0.42 2.08 -4.52
CA ARG A 116 -1.22 3.31 -4.40
C ARG A 116 -0.71 4.41 -5.32
N ALA A 117 0.60 4.52 -5.49
CA ALA A 117 1.18 5.51 -6.39
C ALA A 117 0.85 5.23 -7.86
N ASN A 118 0.80 3.96 -8.27
CA ASN A 118 0.36 3.55 -9.60
C ASN A 118 -1.11 3.86 -9.85
N ILE A 119 -1.99 3.63 -8.85
CA ILE A 119 -3.41 4.02 -8.98
C ILE A 119 -3.55 5.51 -9.25
N ILE A 120 -2.87 6.36 -8.46
CA ILE A 120 -2.94 7.82 -8.63
C ILE A 120 -2.41 8.22 -10.01
N THR A 121 -1.25 7.69 -10.42
CA THR A 121 -0.64 8.00 -11.72
C THR A 121 -1.53 7.57 -12.90
N ASN A 122 -2.29 6.49 -12.76
CA ASN A 122 -3.20 6.01 -13.79
C ASN A 122 -4.54 6.77 -13.83
N ARG A 123 -5.01 7.31 -12.70
CA ARG A 123 -6.34 7.93 -12.58
C ARG A 123 -6.33 9.46 -12.68
N VAL A 124 -5.23 10.12 -12.33
CA VAL A 124 -5.06 11.58 -12.43
C VAL A 124 -4.86 12.15 -13.85
N PRO A 125 -4.34 11.44 -14.89
CA PRO A 125 -3.93 12.08 -16.14
C PRO A 125 -5.09 12.61 -17.00
N GLY A 126 -6.35 12.39 -16.61
CA GLY A 126 -7.53 12.95 -17.27
C GLY A 126 -8.04 14.29 -16.71
N PHE A 127 -7.64 14.71 -15.51
CA PHE A 127 -8.20 15.90 -14.86
C PHE A 127 -7.32 17.14 -15.02
N ARG A 128 -7.64 17.97 -16.02
CA ARG A 128 -7.17 19.37 -16.05
C ARG A 128 -8.00 20.18 -15.06
N PHE A 129 -7.48 20.37 -13.85
CA PHE A 129 -8.07 21.32 -12.92
C PHE A 129 -8.02 22.73 -13.53
N PRO A 130 -9.14 23.48 -13.57
CA PRO A 130 -9.07 24.92 -13.83
C PRO A 130 -8.12 25.52 -12.79
N LEU A 131 -7.05 26.18 -13.22
CA LEU A 131 -6.00 26.67 -12.34
C LEU A 131 -6.22 28.16 -12.01
N PRO A 132 -6.78 28.52 -10.84
CA PRO A 132 -6.73 29.90 -10.37
C PRO A 132 -5.64 30.15 -9.31
N SER A 133 -5.00 29.13 -8.72
CA SER A 133 -4.12 29.32 -7.54
C SER A 133 -2.89 28.41 -7.46
N LEU A 134 -1.89 28.83 -6.65
CA LEU A 134 -0.65 28.09 -6.37
C LEU A 134 -0.89 26.70 -5.73
N ALA A 135 -1.98 26.52 -4.99
CA ALA A 135 -2.34 25.24 -4.39
C ALA A 135 -2.65 24.18 -5.46
N THR A 136 -3.35 24.59 -6.52
CA THR A 136 -3.70 23.72 -7.65
C THR A 136 -2.47 23.36 -8.48
N ARG A 137 -1.48 24.25 -8.56
CA ARG A 137 -0.18 24.00 -9.20
C ARG A 137 0.63 22.92 -8.46
N ARG A 138 0.59 22.89 -7.12
CA ARG A 138 1.27 21.86 -6.30
C ARG A 138 0.79 20.45 -6.62
N VAL A 139 -0.51 20.27 -6.82
CA VAL A 139 -1.13 18.98 -7.16
C VAL A 139 -0.83 18.53 -8.58
N ALA A 140 -0.59 19.48 -9.50
CA ALA A 140 -0.11 19.14 -10.84
C ALA A 140 1.34 18.61 -10.83
N TYR A 141 2.18 19.04 -9.89
CA TYR A 141 3.56 18.55 -9.72
C TYR A 141 3.68 17.30 -8.84
N THR A 142 2.66 16.96 -8.06
CA THR A 142 2.70 15.78 -7.19
C THR A 142 2.84 14.45 -7.93
N PRO A 143 2.24 14.18 -9.10
CA PRO A 143 2.48 12.97 -9.88
C PRO A 143 3.96 12.77 -10.23
N ILE A 144 4.66 13.86 -10.57
CA ILE A 144 6.11 13.85 -10.88
C ILE A 144 6.94 13.53 -9.63
N SER A 145 6.56 14.08 -8.47
CA SER A 145 7.20 13.72 -7.20
C SER A 145 6.88 12.27 -6.76
N LEU A 146 5.70 11.76 -7.14
CA LEU A 146 5.27 10.40 -6.86
C LEU A 146 6.04 9.40 -7.73
N SER A 147 6.26 9.70 -9.02
CA SER A 147 7.08 8.89 -9.92
C SER A 147 8.54 8.82 -9.47
N ALA A 148 9.09 9.92 -8.95
CA ALA A 148 10.44 9.91 -8.36
C ALA A 148 10.52 8.99 -7.13
N ARG A 149 9.49 8.97 -6.28
CA ARG A 149 9.42 8.12 -5.09
C ARG A 149 9.12 6.65 -5.41
N LEU A 150 8.34 6.39 -6.45
CA LEU A 150 8.16 5.07 -7.06
C LEU A 150 9.50 4.50 -7.53
N SER A 151 10.28 5.31 -8.24
CA SER A 151 11.62 4.92 -8.69
C SER A 151 12.54 4.59 -7.51
N LEU A 152 12.49 5.40 -6.44
CA LEU A 152 13.25 5.13 -5.21
C LEU A 152 12.82 3.82 -4.54
N CYS A 153 11.52 3.58 -4.37
CA CYS A 153 11.02 2.34 -3.76
C CYS A 153 11.39 1.11 -4.61
N GLY A 154 11.28 1.21 -5.93
CA GLY A 154 11.70 0.15 -6.85
C GLY A 154 13.20 -0.12 -6.79
N HIS A 155 14.01 0.93 -6.71
CA HIS A 155 15.47 0.81 -6.57
C HIS A 155 15.86 0.15 -5.24
N LEU A 156 15.25 0.58 -4.13
CA LEU A 156 15.49 0.02 -2.80
C LEU A 156 15.05 -1.44 -2.68
N LEU A 157 13.94 -1.83 -3.34
CA LEU A 157 13.59 -3.23 -3.48
C LEU A 157 14.68 -3.99 -4.24
N ILE A 158 15.04 -3.56 -5.45
CA ILE A 158 16.05 -4.27 -6.24
C ILE A 158 17.39 -4.39 -5.49
N SER A 159 17.84 -3.34 -4.80
CA SER A 159 19.09 -3.37 -4.04
C SER A 159 19.05 -4.33 -2.85
N THR A 160 17.96 -4.35 -2.08
CA THR A 160 17.81 -5.25 -0.93
C THR A 160 17.76 -6.72 -1.34
N TRP A 161 17.06 -7.05 -2.43
CA TRP A 161 16.88 -8.42 -2.88
C TRP A 161 18.05 -8.95 -3.73
N CYS A 162 18.70 -8.12 -4.55
CA CYS A 162 19.98 -8.48 -5.18
C CYS A 162 21.08 -8.65 -4.12
N GLY A 163 21.09 -7.81 -3.07
CA GLY A 163 21.98 -7.96 -1.92
C GLY A 163 21.76 -9.29 -1.20
N TYR A 164 20.51 -9.70 -1.01
CA TYR A 164 20.15 -11.01 -0.44
C TYR A 164 20.79 -12.16 -1.24
N LEU A 165 20.60 -12.19 -2.56
CA LEU A 165 21.22 -13.22 -3.43
C LEU A 165 22.75 -13.27 -3.32
N ALA A 166 23.41 -12.12 -3.20
CA ALA A 166 24.86 -12.04 -3.01
C ALA A 166 25.30 -12.54 -1.61
N MET A 167 24.55 -12.19 -0.55
CA MET A 167 24.84 -12.62 0.82
C MET A 167 24.68 -14.13 1.01
N TYR A 168 23.65 -14.77 0.43
CA TYR A 168 23.50 -16.24 0.47
C TYR A 168 24.65 -16.97 -0.25
N HIS A 169 25.20 -16.37 -1.31
CA HIS A 169 26.38 -16.91 -1.97
C HIS A 169 27.63 -16.81 -1.09
N CYS A 170 27.75 -15.75 -0.30
CA CYS A 170 28.89 -15.52 0.60
C CYS A 170 28.81 -16.35 1.90
N ALA A 171 27.60 -16.57 2.43
CA ALA A 171 27.31 -17.32 3.65
C ALA A 171 27.29 -18.85 3.47
N SER A 172 27.48 -19.35 2.23
CA SER A 172 27.60 -20.78 1.95
C SER A 172 28.76 -21.41 2.76
N PRO A 173 28.56 -22.57 3.41
CA PRO A 173 29.51 -23.14 4.39
C PRO A 173 30.88 -23.53 3.81
N LYS A 174 31.11 -23.37 2.51
CA LYS A 174 32.42 -23.58 1.88
C LYS A 174 33.45 -22.48 2.18
N SER A 175 33.05 -21.30 2.64
CA SER A 175 33.97 -20.18 2.93
C SER A 175 34.45 -20.13 4.38
N ARG A 176 33.82 -20.86 5.31
CA ARG A 176 34.16 -20.83 6.74
C ARG A 176 35.18 -21.92 7.10
N ALA A 177 36.33 -21.92 6.42
CA ALA A 177 37.51 -22.62 6.91
C ALA A 177 38.12 -21.78 8.04
N LEU A 178 37.84 -22.16 9.29
CA LEU A 178 38.51 -21.62 10.47
C LEU A 178 40.02 -21.83 10.33
N PRO A 179 40.87 -20.80 10.54
CA PRO A 179 42.30 -21.04 10.70
C PRO A 179 42.52 -21.84 11.99
N LYS A 180 43.31 -22.92 11.88
CA LYS A 180 43.84 -23.69 13.01
C LYS A 180 44.84 -22.85 13.80
#